data_AF-A0A7S2X244-F1
#
_entry.id   AF-A0A7S2X244-F1
#
_cell.length_a   1.000
_cell.length_b   1.000
_cell.length_c   1.000
_cell.angle_alpha   90.00
_cell.angle_beta   90.00
_cell.angle_gamma   90.00
#
_symmetry.space_group_name_H-M   'P 1'
#
loop_
_entity.id
_entity.type
_entity.pdbx_description
1 polymer ?
#
loop_
_entity_poly.entity_id
_entity_poly.type
_entity_poly.pdbx_seq_one_letter_code
_entity_poly.pdbx_strand_id
1 'polypeptide(L)'
;GGQEQHQHQQQKGGGATGGQKKSGGRSRNRGPKQQQPPREDPNARAAARKERERREAEERERERLRLEREEAEREAKRRAEDAADRIRSHLASLKDACSRLEASADLSRRRAELRAANSDPARPTERELTKLDSSVKRNTTLNKKLRCVTEETKESVLADVSRANQRKYVTEAAAAVGEVLFKQKDVSAVAEVCSAMHSKYDEFASALLPQLAKVARGEVGQEGLTLTRKRNALRLIVELLVVGVHTNAGPLERMVEEICEDVGEVSTAEEEEQQQEQQQEVDQRAQNALAMLATFAKHGREEVLGTPSPA
;
A
#
# COMPACT_ATOMS: atom_id res chain seq x y z
N GLY A 1 28.83 0.60 -1.48
CA GLY A 1 30.29 0.37 -1.47
C GLY A 1 30.57 -0.97 -0.83
N GLY A 2 31.55 -1.72 -1.35
CA GLY A 2 31.95 -3.08 -0.93
C GLY A 2 31.44 -4.14 -1.93
N GLN A 3 32.16 -4.53 -2.99
CA GLN A 3 33.45 -5.26 -3.10
C GLN A 3 33.47 -6.63 -2.43
N GLU A 4 33.51 -7.69 -3.25
CA GLU A 4 34.27 -8.90 -2.95
C GLU A 4 35.07 -9.31 -4.20
N GLN A 5 36.39 -9.17 -4.09
CA GLN A 5 37.40 -9.82 -4.90
C GLN A 5 37.83 -11.09 -4.17
N HIS A 6 38.10 -12.18 -4.90
CA HIS A 6 39.04 -13.19 -4.40
C HIS A 6 40.09 -13.54 -5.45
N GLN A 7 41.33 -13.22 -5.08
CA GLN A 7 42.61 -13.66 -5.62
C GLN A 7 43.11 -14.92 -4.88
N HIS A 8 44.22 -15.47 -5.42
CA HIS A 8 45.17 -16.47 -4.92
C HIS A 8 44.85 -17.92 -5.32
N GLN A 9 45.82 -18.74 -5.77
CA GLN A 9 47.15 -18.89 -5.19
C GLN A 9 48.19 -19.52 -6.16
N GLN A 10 49.46 -19.21 -5.88
CA GLN A 10 50.72 -19.69 -6.48
C GLN A 10 51.10 -21.12 -6.05
N GLN A 11 52.03 -21.78 -6.79
CA GLN A 11 53.36 -22.24 -6.32
C GLN A 11 54.14 -22.97 -7.45
N LYS A 12 55.38 -22.54 -7.80
CA LYS A 12 56.73 -23.07 -7.42
C LYS A 12 57.00 -24.52 -7.91
N GLY A 13 58.14 -24.93 -8.46
CA GLY A 13 59.47 -24.34 -8.68
C GLY A 13 60.49 -25.46 -9.04
N GLY A 14 61.73 -25.05 -9.40
CA GLY A 14 62.97 -25.85 -9.39
C GLY A 14 63.24 -26.72 -10.65
N GLY A 15 64.45 -26.86 -11.18
CA GLY A 15 65.78 -26.38 -10.80
C GLY A 15 66.90 -27.27 -11.39
N ALA A 16 67.64 -26.71 -12.36
CA ALA A 16 69.09 -26.78 -12.60
C ALA A 16 69.92 -28.08 -12.85
N THR A 17 71.03 -27.82 -13.58
CA THR A 17 72.32 -28.54 -13.74
C THR A 17 72.41 -29.50 -14.94
N GLY A 18 73.42 -29.49 -15.82
CA GLY A 18 74.72 -28.80 -15.88
C GLY A 18 75.79 -29.81 -16.32
N GLY A 19 76.57 -29.54 -17.37
CA GLY A 19 77.72 -30.39 -17.72
C GLY A 19 78.32 -30.16 -19.11
N GLN A 20 79.56 -29.68 -19.14
CA GLN A 20 80.35 -29.32 -20.32
C GLN A 20 81.47 -30.36 -20.58
N LYS A 21 81.86 -30.44 -21.87
CA LYS A 21 83.20 -30.74 -22.47
C LYS A 21 83.72 -32.19 -22.68
N LYS A 22 83.89 -32.46 -23.99
CA LYS A 22 85.04 -33.02 -24.76
C LYS A 22 85.75 -34.30 -24.29
N SER A 23 85.78 -35.31 -25.18
CA SER A 23 86.95 -35.77 -25.98
C SER A 23 86.86 -37.28 -26.28
N GLY A 24 87.43 -37.72 -27.40
CA GLY A 24 87.66 -39.15 -27.68
C GLY A 24 87.24 -39.60 -29.08
N GLY A 25 88.21 -39.92 -29.92
CA GLY A 25 88.01 -40.23 -31.34
C GLY A 25 87.57 -41.66 -31.65
N ARG A 26 86.99 -41.78 -32.85
CA ARG A 26 87.27 -42.77 -33.91
C ARG A 26 87.22 -44.26 -33.54
N SER A 27 86.14 -44.95 -33.93
CA SER A 27 86.30 -46.22 -34.65
C SER A 27 85.09 -46.55 -35.53
N ARG A 28 85.40 -47.15 -36.67
CA ARG A 28 84.54 -47.48 -37.82
C ARG A 28 83.71 -48.72 -37.50
N ASN A 29 82.43 -48.76 -37.89
CA ASN A 29 81.94 -49.88 -38.72
C ASN A 29 80.51 -49.71 -39.24
N ARG A 30 80.38 -49.95 -40.55
CA ARG A 30 79.30 -50.67 -41.26
C ARG A 30 77.87 -50.23 -41.01
N GLY A 31 77.35 -49.41 -41.94
CA GLY A 31 75.92 -49.41 -42.24
C GLY A 31 75.51 -50.69 -42.98
N PRO A 32 74.35 -51.28 -42.64
CA PRO A 32 73.54 -52.03 -43.58
C PRO A 32 72.37 -51.17 -44.08
N LYS A 33 71.98 -51.46 -45.31
CA LYS A 33 70.92 -50.80 -46.08
C LYS A 33 69.58 -50.77 -45.32
N GLN A 34 68.88 -49.66 -45.53
CA GLN A 34 67.46 -49.43 -45.23
C GLN A 34 66.60 -50.66 -45.55
N GLN A 35 65.95 -51.22 -44.53
CA GLN A 35 64.73 -52.00 -44.74
C GLN A 35 63.58 -51.00 -44.86
N GLN A 36 62.93 -51.00 -46.02
CA GLN A 36 61.68 -50.28 -46.23
C GLN A 36 60.64 -50.82 -45.23
N PRO A 37 59.80 -49.95 -44.60
CA PRO A 37 58.67 -50.43 -43.83
C PRO A 37 57.75 -51.27 -44.73
N PRO A 38 56.99 -52.23 -44.19
CA PRO A 38 56.10 -53.07 -44.98
C PRO A 38 55.19 -52.18 -45.83
N ARG A 39 55.05 -52.49 -47.12
CA ARG A 39 54.08 -51.81 -47.99
C ARG A 39 52.69 -52.18 -47.49
N GLU A 40 52.12 -51.34 -46.63
CA GLU A 40 50.72 -51.45 -46.23
C GLU A 40 49.83 -51.37 -47.46
N ASP A 41 48.91 -52.33 -47.56
CA ASP A 41 47.99 -52.48 -48.68
C ASP A 41 47.17 -51.17 -48.85
N PRO A 42 47.20 -50.51 -50.03
CA PRO A 42 46.47 -49.25 -50.24
C PRO A 42 44.96 -49.39 -49.96
N ASN A 43 44.41 -50.59 -50.09
CA ASN A 43 43.02 -50.89 -49.74
C ASN A 43 42.78 -50.90 -48.21
N ALA A 44 43.75 -51.40 -47.43
CA ALA A 44 43.69 -51.39 -45.96
C ALA A 44 43.81 -49.97 -45.38
N ARG A 45 44.65 -49.12 -45.99
CA ARG A 45 44.75 -47.68 -45.64
C ARG A 45 43.48 -46.91 -45.96
N ALA A 46 42.85 -47.20 -47.11
CA ALA A 46 41.58 -46.58 -47.49
C ALA A 46 40.43 -47.01 -46.57
N ALA A 47 40.38 -48.27 -46.15
CA ALA A 47 39.42 -48.77 -45.18
C ALA A 47 39.60 -48.13 -43.79
N ALA A 48 40.84 -48.05 -43.29
CA ALA A 48 41.15 -47.41 -42.01
C ALA A 48 40.82 -45.91 -42.01
N ARG A 49 41.02 -45.21 -43.14
CA ARG A 49 40.64 -43.80 -43.29
C ARG A 49 39.11 -43.61 -43.25
N LYS A 50 38.34 -44.43 -43.95
CA LYS A 50 36.87 -44.39 -43.92
C LYS A 50 36.31 -44.71 -42.54
N GLU A 51 36.89 -45.66 -41.83
CA GLU A 51 36.48 -46.00 -40.47
C GLU A 51 36.79 -44.87 -39.49
N ARG A 52 37.95 -44.21 -39.64
CA ARG A 52 38.30 -43.02 -38.87
C ARG A 52 37.36 -41.84 -39.17
N GLU A 53 37.05 -41.57 -40.43
CA GLU A 53 36.10 -40.52 -40.84
C GLU A 53 34.70 -40.80 -40.29
N ARG A 54 34.26 -42.07 -40.24
CA ARG A 54 32.99 -42.47 -39.63
C ARG A 54 32.98 -42.28 -38.11
N ARG A 55 34.06 -42.65 -37.40
CA ARG A 55 34.19 -42.41 -35.95
C ARG A 55 34.21 -40.92 -35.61
N GLU A 56 34.92 -40.11 -36.39
CA GLU A 56 34.95 -38.65 -36.25
C GLU A 56 33.57 -38.02 -36.55
N ALA A 57 32.82 -38.55 -37.52
CA ALA A 57 31.45 -38.11 -37.79
C ALA A 57 30.47 -38.47 -36.66
N GLU A 58 30.55 -39.70 -36.14
CA GLU A 58 29.75 -40.15 -34.99
C GLU A 58 30.06 -39.35 -33.71
N GLU A 59 31.33 -38.98 -33.49
CA GLU A 59 31.74 -38.13 -32.36
C GLU A 59 31.19 -36.70 -32.48
N ARG A 60 31.25 -36.09 -33.68
CA ARG A 60 30.65 -34.78 -33.95
C ARG A 60 29.14 -34.78 -33.79
N GLU A 61 28.46 -35.84 -34.21
CA GLU A 61 27.01 -35.96 -34.04
C GLU A 61 26.63 -36.06 -32.55
N ARG A 62 27.39 -36.85 -31.76
CA ARG A 62 27.22 -36.93 -30.30
C ARG A 62 27.48 -35.60 -29.61
N GLU A 63 28.50 -34.86 -30.03
CA GLU A 63 28.81 -33.53 -29.50
C GLU A 63 27.70 -32.52 -29.83
N ARG A 64 27.16 -32.53 -31.06
CA ARG A 64 26.01 -31.69 -31.45
C ARG A 64 24.77 -31.98 -30.61
N LEU A 65 24.41 -33.25 -30.43
CA LEU A 65 23.28 -33.65 -29.59
C LEU A 65 23.47 -33.25 -28.12
N ARG A 66 24.71 -33.29 -27.61
CA ARG A 66 25.03 -32.85 -26.25
C ARG A 66 24.82 -31.34 -26.09
N LEU A 67 25.30 -30.53 -27.04
CA LEU A 67 25.13 -29.08 -27.03
C LEU A 67 23.65 -28.69 -27.15
N GLU A 68 22.91 -29.32 -28.06
CA GLU A 68 21.47 -29.06 -28.24
C GLU A 68 20.66 -29.41 -26.97
N ARG A 69 21.01 -30.51 -26.30
CA ARG A 69 20.39 -30.88 -25.02
C ARG A 69 20.72 -29.88 -23.91
N GLU A 70 21.95 -29.38 -23.84
CA GLU A 70 22.37 -28.37 -22.86
C GLU A 70 21.68 -27.02 -23.11
N GLU A 71 21.53 -26.61 -24.37
CA GLU A 71 20.77 -25.42 -24.75
C GLU A 71 19.28 -25.56 -24.40
N ALA A 72 18.66 -26.70 -24.72
CA ALA A 72 17.28 -26.99 -24.36
C ALA A 72 17.07 -26.99 -22.84
N GLU A 73 18.01 -27.51 -22.07
CA GLU A 73 17.98 -27.48 -20.60
C GLU A 73 18.11 -26.05 -20.05
N ARG A 74 19.02 -25.24 -20.60
CA ARG A 74 19.16 -23.81 -20.23
C ARG A 74 17.91 -23.02 -20.57
N GLU A 75 17.30 -23.25 -21.73
CA GLU A 75 16.03 -22.63 -22.09
C GLU A 75 14.88 -23.07 -21.19
N ALA A 76 14.78 -24.37 -20.88
CA ALA A 76 13.78 -24.91 -19.97
C ALA A 76 13.93 -24.32 -18.56
N LYS A 77 15.17 -24.18 -18.08
CA LYS A 77 15.47 -23.54 -16.81
C LYS A 77 15.06 -22.06 -16.80
N ARG A 78 15.40 -21.29 -17.84
CA ARG A 78 14.96 -19.89 -17.96
C ARG A 78 13.44 -19.76 -17.99
N ARG A 79 12.75 -20.60 -18.77
CA ARG A 79 11.27 -20.62 -18.81
C ARG A 79 10.66 -20.97 -17.44
N ALA A 80 11.27 -21.89 -16.71
CA ALA A 80 10.83 -22.28 -15.37
C ALA A 80 11.06 -21.16 -14.35
N GLU A 81 12.20 -20.46 -14.41
CA GLU A 81 12.50 -19.29 -13.60
C GLU A 81 11.52 -18.13 -13.87
N ASP A 82 11.29 -17.79 -15.15
CA ASP A 82 10.31 -16.76 -15.54
C ASP A 82 8.88 -17.12 -15.09
N ALA A 83 8.51 -18.40 -15.16
CA ALA A 83 7.22 -18.88 -14.68
C ALA A 83 7.13 -18.78 -13.15
N ALA A 84 8.20 -19.12 -12.43
CA ALA A 84 8.26 -18.96 -10.98
C ALA A 84 8.18 -17.49 -10.55
N ASP A 85 8.80 -16.56 -11.29
CA ASP A 85 8.69 -15.12 -11.04
C ASP A 85 7.27 -14.59 -11.26
N ARG A 86 6.59 -15.02 -12.34
CA ARG A 86 5.18 -14.68 -12.56
C ARG A 86 4.29 -15.19 -11.42
N ILE A 87 4.49 -16.42 -10.98
CA ILE A 87 3.75 -17.00 -9.85
C ILE A 87 4.04 -16.21 -8.55
N ARG A 88 5.30 -15.87 -8.27
CA ARG A 88 5.68 -15.06 -7.10
C ARG A 88 5.00 -13.69 -7.13
N SER A 89 5.00 -13.01 -8.27
CA SER A 89 4.34 -11.72 -8.44
C SER A 89 2.83 -11.82 -8.21
N HIS A 90 2.15 -12.80 -8.81
CA HIS A 90 0.72 -13.02 -8.59
C HIS A 90 0.41 -13.36 -7.13
N LEU A 91 1.22 -14.20 -6.47
CA LEU A 91 1.04 -14.51 -5.05
C LEU A 91 1.19 -13.28 -4.15
N ALA A 92 2.12 -12.37 -4.46
CA ALA A 92 2.26 -11.11 -3.73
C ALA A 92 1.02 -10.23 -3.91
N SER A 93 0.55 -10.03 -5.15
CA SER A 93 -0.67 -9.26 -5.43
C SER A 93 -1.92 -9.84 -4.77
N LEU A 94 -2.05 -11.18 -4.74
CA LEU A 94 -3.15 -11.86 -4.05
C LEU A 94 -3.08 -11.66 -2.54
N LYS A 95 -1.90 -11.76 -1.92
CA LYS A 95 -1.73 -11.49 -0.48
C LYS A 95 -2.12 -10.06 -0.12
N ASP A 96 -1.70 -9.09 -0.93
CA ASP A 96 -2.07 -7.69 -0.71
C ASP A 96 -3.58 -7.48 -0.87
N ALA A 97 -4.22 -8.14 -1.84
CA ALA A 97 -5.68 -8.09 -2.01
C ALA A 97 -6.42 -8.72 -0.82
N CYS A 98 -6.00 -9.89 -0.35
CA CYS A 98 -6.58 -10.52 0.84
C CYS A 98 -6.46 -9.62 2.07
N SER A 99 -5.30 -9.02 2.32
CA SER A 99 -5.10 -8.12 3.46
C SER A 99 -6.01 -6.88 3.39
N ARG A 100 -6.23 -6.31 2.19
CA ARG A 100 -7.19 -5.21 2.00
C ARG A 100 -8.63 -5.63 2.28
N LEU A 101 -9.03 -6.84 1.85
CA LEU A 101 -10.37 -7.38 2.09
C LEU A 101 -10.61 -7.65 3.58
N GLU A 102 -9.63 -8.23 4.27
CA GLU A 102 -9.68 -8.47 5.72
C GLU A 102 -9.84 -7.16 6.50
N ALA A 103 -9.02 -6.15 6.21
CA ALA A 103 -9.12 -4.84 6.83
C ALA A 103 -10.49 -4.17 6.58
N SER A 104 -11.04 -4.33 5.37
CA SER A 104 -12.38 -3.79 5.05
C SER A 104 -13.50 -4.54 5.77
N ALA A 105 -13.38 -5.86 5.90
CA ALA A 105 -14.36 -6.68 6.62
C ALA A 105 -14.36 -6.35 8.12
N ASP A 106 -13.19 -6.15 8.73
CA ASP A 106 -13.09 -5.78 10.14
C ASP A 106 -13.63 -4.38 10.40
N LEU A 107 -13.36 -3.42 9.52
CA LEU A 107 -13.96 -2.08 9.60
C LEU A 107 -15.50 -2.16 9.51
N SER A 108 -16.03 -2.96 8.58
CA SER A 108 -17.48 -3.14 8.41
C SER A 108 -18.13 -3.80 9.63
N ARG A 109 -17.48 -4.83 10.19
CA ARG A 109 -17.91 -5.48 11.43
C ARG A 109 -17.97 -4.48 12.59
N ARG A 110 -16.91 -3.68 12.76
CA ARG A 110 -16.85 -2.67 13.82
C ARG A 110 -17.94 -1.61 13.68
N ARG A 111 -18.22 -1.16 12.46
CA ARG A 111 -19.32 -0.24 12.17
C ARG A 111 -20.68 -0.84 12.51
N ALA A 112 -20.91 -2.11 12.16
CA ALA A 112 -22.15 -2.80 12.47
C ALA A 112 -22.37 -2.94 14.00
N GLU A 113 -21.32 -3.26 14.76
CA GLU A 113 -21.36 -3.29 16.22
C GLU A 113 -21.73 -1.93 16.81
N LEU A 114 -21.08 -0.86 16.36
CA LEU A 114 -21.38 0.51 16.81
C LEU A 114 -22.80 0.92 16.43
N ARG A 115 -23.25 0.59 15.21
CA ARG A 115 -24.61 0.87 14.75
C ARG A 115 -25.66 0.18 15.62
N ALA A 116 -25.45 -1.09 15.94
CA ALA A 116 -26.32 -1.82 16.86
C ALA A 116 -26.37 -1.15 18.23
N ALA A 117 -25.22 -0.74 18.78
CA ALA A 117 -25.12 -0.06 20.07
C ALA A 117 -25.75 1.35 20.08
N ASN A 118 -25.72 2.07 18.96
CA ASN A 118 -26.26 3.42 18.84
C ASN A 118 -27.76 3.45 18.48
N SER A 119 -28.31 2.36 17.93
CA SER A 119 -29.73 2.30 17.53
C SER A 119 -30.68 2.28 18.73
N ASP A 120 -30.29 1.61 19.82
CA ASP A 120 -31.00 1.61 21.10
C ASP A 120 -29.98 1.68 22.25
N PRO A 121 -29.44 2.88 22.53
CA PRO A 121 -28.39 3.01 23.53
C PRO A 121 -28.96 2.80 24.93
N ALA A 122 -28.32 1.93 25.72
CA ALA A 122 -28.62 1.76 27.14
C ALA A 122 -28.19 3.00 27.96
N ARG A 123 -28.99 4.07 27.88
CA ARG A 123 -28.67 5.37 28.50
C ARG A 123 -28.66 5.24 30.04
N PRO A 124 -27.61 5.77 30.71
CA PRO A 124 -27.60 5.80 32.17
C PRO A 124 -28.75 6.64 32.72
N THR A 125 -29.35 6.17 33.80
CA THR A 125 -30.35 6.93 34.56
C THR A 125 -29.73 8.16 35.22
N GLU A 126 -30.56 9.15 35.59
CA GLU A 126 -30.06 10.33 36.30
C GLU A 126 -29.30 9.98 37.59
N ARG A 127 -29.76 8.94 38.32
CA ARG A 127 -29.12 8.46 39.55
C ARG A 127 -27.74 7.85 39.31
N GLU A 128 -27.48 7.32 38.12
CA GLU A 128 -26.17 6.80 37.74
C GLU A 128 -25.25 7.95 37.33
N LEU A 129 -25.78 8.93 36.60
CA LEU A 129 -25.02 10.13 36.20
C LEU A 129 -24.58 10.97 37.41
N THR A 130 -25.38 11.05 38.48
CA THR A 130 -25.00 11.79 39.70
C THR A 130 -23.82 11.19 40.46
N LYS A 131 -23.49 9.90 40.23
CA LYS A 131 -22.31 9.24 40.82
C LYS A 131 -21.01 9.57 40.08
N LEU A 132 -21.11 10.13 38.88
CA LEU A 132 -19.96 10.50 38.04
C LEU A 132 -19.44 11.89 38.43
N ASP A 133 -18.19 12.17 38.05
CA ASP A 133 -17.52 13.43 38.40
C ASP A 133 -18.03 14.59 37.52
N SER A 134 -18.76 15.53 38.14
CA SER A 134 -19.28 16.73 37.50
C SER A 134 -18.39 17.97 37.70
N SER A 135 -17.17 17.81 38.21
CA SER A 135 -16.28 18.94 38.47
C SER A 135 -15.91 19.67 37.18
N VAL A 136 -15.84 21.00 37.26
CA VAL A 136 -15.45 21.85 36.11
C VAL A 136 -14.07 21.43 35.59
N LYS A 137 -13.13 21.11 36.50
CA LYS A 137 -11.79 20.65 36.13
C LYS A 137 -11.84 19.40 35.26
N ARG A 138 -12.61 18.38 35.65
CA ARG A 138 -12.73 17.12 34.91
C ARG A 138 -13.34 17.35 33.53
N ASN A 139 -14.43 18.11 33.46
CA ASN A 139 -15.13 18.38 32.20
C ASN A 139 -14.31 19.25 31.25
N THR A 140 -13.62 20.28 31.75
CA THR A 140 -12.70 21.11 30.95
C THR A 140 -11.52 20.32 30.41
N THR A 141 -10.94 19.40 31.21
CA THR A 141 -9.88 18.50 30.72
C THR A 141 -10.40 17.57 29.63
N LEU A 142 -11.59 16.98 29.81
CA LEU A 142 -12.20 16.14 28.79
C LEU A 142 -12.48 16.93 27.50
N ASN A 143 -13.05 18.14 27.58
CA ASN A 143 -13.28 18.99 26.41
C ASN A 143 -11.99 19.36 25.68
N LYS A 144 -10.87 19.53 26.39
CA LYS A 144 -9.55 19.72 25.74
C LYS A 144 -9.11 18.48 24.97
N LYS A 145 -9.27 17.29 25.56
CA LYS A 145 -8.94 16.02 24.89
C LYS A 145 -9.85 15.75 23.69
N LEU A 146 -11.12 16.10 23.79
CA LEU A 146 -12.08 15.94 22.69
C LEU A 146 -11.69 16.70 21.43
N ARG A 147 -10.88 17.78 21.51
CA ARG A 147 -10.39 18.56 20.36
C ARG A 147 -9.25 17.91 19.57
N CYS A 148 -8.61 16.87 20.14
CA CYS A 148 -7.41 16.26 19.57
C CYS A 148 -7.40 14.74 19.73
N VAL A 149 -8.54 14.10 19.44
CA VAL A 149 -8.66 12.63 19.45
C VAL A 149 -7.84 12.02 18.32
N THR A 150 -7.07 10.99 18.66
CA THR A 150 -6.32 10.13 17.73
C THR A 150 -6.53 8.67 18.10
N GLU A 151 -6.15 7.73 17.23
CA GLU A 151 -6.20 6.30 17.59
C GLU A 151 -5.41 5.99 18.88
N GLU A 152 -4.26 6.63 19.06
CA GLU A 152 -3.39 6.40 20.23
C GLU A 152 -3.97 6.96 21.54
N THR A 153 -4.80 8.01 21.46
CA THR A 153 -5.39 8.68 22.64
C THR A 153 -6.82 8.21 22.93
N LYS A 154 -7.47 7.55 21.97
CA LYS A 154 -8.87 7.08 22.02
C LYS A 154 -9.24 6.43 23.35
N GLU A 155 -8.48 5.43 23.79
CA GLU A 155 -8.78 4.67 25.02
C GLU A 155 -8.77 5.56 26.27
N SER A 156 -7.82 6.51 26.33
CA SER A 156 -7.74 7.49 27.41
C SER A 156 -8.96 8.41 27.42
N VAL A 157 -9.40 8.84 26.23
CA VAL A 157 -10.59 9.70 26.09
C VAL A 157 -11.85 8.95 26.47
N LEU A 158 -12.03 7.70 26.02
CA LEU A 158 -13.17 6.85 26.39
C LEU A 158 -13.24 6.59 27.89
N ALA A 159 -12.09 6.35 28.54
CA ALA A 159 -12.01 6.22 29.99
C ALA A 159 -12.39 7.52 30.73
N ASP A 160 -12.14 8.68 30.13
CA ASP A 160 -12.57 9.95 30.69
C ASP A 160 -14.07 10.20 30.48
N VAL A 161 -14.61 9.88 29.29
CA VAL A 161 -16.05 9.91 28.98
C VAL A 161 -16.84 8.98 29.91
N SER A 162 -16.30 7.82 30.27
CA SER A 162 -16.98 6.88 31.16
C SER A 162 -17.15 7.42 32.59
N ARG A 163 -16.19 8.24 33.06
CA ARG A 163 -16.10 8.74 34.45
C ARG A 163 -16.64 10.16 34.66
N ALA A 164 -16.71 10.98 33.61
CA ALA A 164 -17.17 12.36 33.71
C ALA A 164 -18.70 12.47 33.52
N ASN A 165 -19.33 13.36 34.27
CA ASN A 165 -20.70 13.79 34.05
C ASN A 165 -20.71 15.06 33.18
N GLN A 166 -21.01 14.88 31.89
CA GLN A 166 -21.07 15.94 30.88
C GLN A 166 -22.50 16.45 30.65
N ARG A 167 -23.48 16.12 31.50
CA ARG A 167 -24.89 16.53 31.29
C ARG A 167 -25.07 18.03 31.11
N LYS A 168 -24.26 18.84 31.80
CA LYS A 168 -24.27 20.32 31.70
C LYS A 168 -23.35 20.88 30.62
N TYR A 169 -22.59 20.02 29.95
CA TYR A 169 -21.48 20.37 29.07
C TYR A 169 -21.60 19.70 27.69
N VAL A 170 -22.75 19.10 27.37
CA VAL A 170 -22.96 18.32 26.13
C VAL A 170 -22.73 19.20 24.90
N THR A 171 -23.24 20.43 24.92
CA THR A 171 -23.08 21.40 23.83
C THR A 171 -21.62 21.80 23.64
N GLU A 172 -20.89 22.05 24.73
CA GLU A 172 -19.46 22.37 24.70
C GLU A 172 -18.62 21.19 24.25
N ALA A 173 -18.99 19.98 24.64
CA ALA A 173 -18.35 18.74 24.17
C ALA A 173 -18.60 18.53 22.67
N ALA A 174 -19.82 18.76 22.18
CA ALA A 174 -20.15 18.71 20.76
C ALA A 174 -19.38 19.78 19.96
N ALA A 175 -19.28 21.01 20.48
CA ALA A 175 -18.46 22.06 19.87
C ALA A 175 -16.96 21.69 19.86
N ALA A 176 -16.44 21.12 20.95
CA ALA A 176 -15.06 20.64 21.01
C ALA A 176 -14.77 19.56 19.97
N VAL A 177 -15.71 18.64 19.73
CA VAL A 177 -15.61 17.62 18.67
C VAL A 177 -15.72 18.26 17.28
N GLY A 178 -16.62 19.22 17.07
CA GLY A 178 -16.73 19.96 15.80
C GLY A 178 -15.47 20.74 15.44
N GLU A 179 -14.69 21.15 16.44
CA GLU A 179 -13.39 21.80 16.28
C GLU A 179 -12.22 20.82 16.06
N VAL A 180 -12.44 19.50 16.12
CA VAL A 180 -11.36 18.51 16.05
C VAL A 180 -10.55 18.64 14.77
N LEU A 181 -9.24 18.67 14.96
CA LEU A 181 -8.26 18.51 13.90
C LEU A 181 -7.69 17.09 13.96
N PHE A 182 -8.33 16.17 13.23
CA PHE A 182 -7.91 14.77 13.15
C PHE A 182 -7.38 14.43 11.76
N LYS A 183 -6.52 13.40 11.65
CA LYS A 183 -6.08 12.87 10.36
C LYS A 183 -7.07 11.81 9.88
N GLN A 184 -7.14 11.54 8.57
CA GLN A 184 -8.08 10.53 8.05
C GLN A 184 -7.98 9.15 8.72
N LYS A 185 -6.78 8.75 9.16
CA LYS A 185 -6.55 7.50 9.90
C LYS A 185 -7.27 7.43 11.25
N ASP A 186 -7.60 8.58 11.84
CA ASP A 186 -8.15 8.71 13.19
C ASP A 186 -9.69 8.86 13.18
N VAL A 187 -10.34 8.81 12.01
CA VAL A 187 -11.80 8.98 11.90
C VAL A 187 -12.58 7.96 12.74
N SER A 188 -12.11 6.71 12.76
CA SER A 188 -12.74 5.62 13.51
C SER A 188 -12.67 5.89 15.01
N ALA A 189 -11.52 6.31 15.54
CA ALA A 189 -11.38 6.75 16.92
C ALA A 189 -12.34 7.88 17.29
N VAL A 190 -12.45 8.90 16.44
CA VAL A 190 -13.37 10.02 16.68
C VAL A 190 -14.82 9.53 16.70
N ALA A 191 -15.20 8.66 15.77
CA ALA A 191 -16.55 8.08 15.69
C ALA A 191 -16.89 7.19 16.91
N GLU A 192 -15.93 6.43 17.43
CA GLU A 192 -16.11 5.64 18.65
C GLU A 192 -16.31 6.53 19.88
N VAL A 193 -15.54 7.61 20.02
CA VAL A 193 -15.74 8.60 21.08
C VAL A 193 -17.10 9.28 20.95
N CYS A 194 -17.51 9.64 19.74
CA CYS A 194 -18.83 10.20 19.47
C CYS A 194 -19.95 9.21 19.82
N SER A 195 -19.78 7.93 19.52
CA SER A 195 -20.74 6.87 19.89
C SER A 195 -20.85 6.73 21.41
N ALA A 196 -19.74 6.81 22.15
CA ALA A 196 -19.75 6.77 23.61
C ALA A 196 -20.42 8.00 24.24
N MET A 197 -20.28 9.18 23.63
CA MET A 197 -21.01 10.38 24.05
C MET A 197 -22.49 10.28 23.71
N HIS A 198 -22.81 9.83 22.49
CA HIS A 198 -24.18 9.63 22.03
C HIS A 198 -24.94 8.62 22.87
N SER A 199 -24.33 7.51 23.29
CA SER A 199 -25.00 6.51 24.13
C SER A 199 -25.31 7.01 25.54
N LYS A 200 -24.56 8.00 26.03
CA LYS A 200 -24.79 8.62 27.34
C LYS A 200 -25.74 9.82 27.30
N TYR A 201 -25.68 10.63 26.26
CA TYR A 201 -26.36 11.92 26.18
C TYR A 201 -27.15 12.03 24.87
N ASP A 202 -28.47 12.11 24.99
CA ASP A 202 -29.38 12.12 23.83
C ASP A 202 -29.21 13.34 22.92
N GLU A 203 -28.96 14.49 23.54
CA GLU A 203 -28.79 15.77 22.87
C GLU A 203 -27.42 15.92 22.17
N PHE A 204 -26.51 14.95 22.33
CA PHE A 204 -25.15 15.07 21.79
C PHE A 204 -25.13 15.09 20.26
N ALA A 205 -25.86 14.17 19.62
CA ALA A 205 -25.86 14.06 18.16
C ALA A 205 -26.49 15.29 17.49
N SER A 206 -27.59 15.79 18.06
CA SER A 206 -28.28 16.99 17.57
C SER A 206 -27.45 18.26 17.77
N ALA A 207 -26.63 18.33 18.83
CA ALA A 207 -25.70 19.43 19.04
C ALA A 207 -24.46 19.37 18.10
N LEU A 208 -23.98 18.17 17.76
CA LEU A 208 -22.76 17.97 16.98
C LEU A 208 -22.95 18.19 15.48
N LEU A 209 -24.01 17.64 14.89
CA LEU A 209 -24.19 17.63 13.43
C LEU A 209 -24.17 19.03 12.79
N PRO A 210 -24.82 20.07 13.36
CA PRO A 210 -24.75 21.43 12.83
C PRO A 210 -23.33 22.01 12.83
N GLN A 211 -22.52 21.70 13.85
CA GLN A 211 -21.14 22.17 13.96
C GLN A 211 -20.28 21.59 12.85
N LEU A 212 -20.39 20.27 12.63
CA LEU A 212 -19.66 19.59 11.55
C LEU A 212 -20.11 20.08 10.17
N ALA A 213 -21.40 20.31 9.97
CA ALA A 213 -21.93 20.80 8.71
C ALA A 213 -21.40 22.19 8.36
N LYS A 214 -21.33 23.09 9.35
CA LYS A 214 -20.73 24.42 9.21
C LYS A 214 -19.25 24.34 8.78
N VAL A 215 -18.49 23.41 9.37
CA VAL A 215 -17.07 23.17 9.04
C VAL A 215 -16.93 22.61 7.62
N ALA A 216 -17.78 21.66 7.23
CA ALA A 216 -17.75 21.05 5.90
C ALA A 216 -18.07 22.05 4.78
N ARG A 217 -19.03 22.97 5.00
CA ARG A 217 -19.33 24.08 4.08
C ARG A 217 -18.26 25.18 4.09
N GLY A 218 -17.56 25.34 5.22
CA GLY A 218 -16.59 26.41 5.41
C GLY A 218 -17.21 27.72 5.88
N GLU A 219 -18.39 27.66 6.48
CA GLU A 219 -19.12 28.81 7.07
C GLU A 219 -18.58 29.21 8.45
N VAL A 220 -17.44 28.67 8.86
CA VAL A 220 -16.80 29.03 10.12
C VAL A 220 -16.00 30.30 9.88
N GLY A 221 -16.25 31.35 10.67
CA GLY A 221 -15.54 32.64 10.60
C GLY A 221 -14.05 32.58 11.00
N GLN A 222 -13.40 31.41 10.86
CA GLN A 222 -11.97 31.24 11.00
C GLN A 222 -11.33 31.36 9.62
N GLU A 223 -10.54 32.42 9.42
CA GLU A 223 -9.62 32.50 8.29
C GLU A 223 -8.73 31.24 8.25
N GLY A 224 -8.59 30.61 7.07
CA GLY A 224 -7.70 29.47 6.88
C GLY A 224 -8.31 28.07 7.04
N LEU A 225 -9.63 27.91 6.87
CA LEU A 225 -10.26 26.59 6.88
C LEU A 225 -9.84 25.77 5.65
N THR A 226 -8.86 24.90 5.83
CA THR A 226 -8.27 24.11 4.73
C THR A 226 -9.26 23.12 4.13
N LEU A 227 -9.12 22.82 2.84
CA LEU A 227 -9.88 21.76 2.15
C LEU A 227 -9.79 20.43 2.92
N THR A 228 -8.63 20.11 3.49
CA THR A 228 -8.43 18.92 4.34
C THR A 228 -9.40 18.90 5.52
N ARG A 229 -9.61 20.04 6.20
CA ARG A 229 -10.53 20.12 7.33
C ARG A 229 -11.99 19.96 6.89
N LYS A 230 -12.38 20.59 5.76
CA LYS A 230 -13.71 20.39 5.16
C LYS A 230 -13.97 18.92 4.83
N ARG A 231 -13.00 18.26 4.18
CA ARG A 231 -13.04 16.84 3.82
C ARG A 231 -13.14 15.93 5.03
N ASN A 232 -12.40 16.23 6.09
CA ASN A 232 -12.45 15.45 7.32
C ASN A 232 -13.78 15.61 8.06
N ALA A 233 -14.36 16.82 8.08
CA ALA A 233 -15.69 17.05 8.64
C ALA A 233 -16.76 16.27 7.87
N LEU A 234 -16.78 16.36 6.52
CA LEU A 234 -17.69 15.58 5.67
C LEU A 234 -17.50 14.07 5.90
N ARG A 235 -16.25 13.61 5.95
CA ARG A 235 -15.92 12.21 6.22
C ARG A 235 -16.46 11.74 7.58
N LEU A 236 -16.35 12.56 8.62
CA LEU A 236 -16.89 12.25 9.94
C LEU A 236 -18.42 12.22 9.93
N ILE A 237 -19.09 13.17 9.25
CA ILE A 237 -20.55 13.18 9.13
C ILE A 237 -21.04 11.85 8.53
N VAL A 238 -20.40 11.40 7.44
CA VAL A 238 -20.68 10.10 6.81
C VAL A 238 -20.44 8.95 7.80
N GLU A 239 -19.30 8.94 8.49
CA GLU A 239 -19.00 7.88 9.46
C GLU A 239 -20.04 7.80 10.58
N LEU A 240 -20.47 8.95 11.12
CA LEU A 240 -21.49 9.04 12.17
C LEU A 240 -22.87 8.58 11.69
N LEU A 241 -23.19 8.76 10.40
CA LEU A 241 -24.41 8.22 9.79
C LEU A 241 -24.34 6.69 9.70
N VAL A 242 -23.19 6.17 9.26
CA VAL A 242 -22.94 4.73 9.10
C VAL A 242 -22.98 4.01 10.45
N VAL A 243 -22.35 4.58 11.49
CA VAL A 243 -22.41 4.02 12.84
C VAL A 243 -23.71 4.38 13.59
N GLY A 244 -24.64 5.09 12.97
CA GLY A 244 -25.97 5.37 13.55
C GLY A 244 -25.99 6.36 14.72
N VAL A 245 -24.95 7.19 14.89
CA VAL A 245 -24.98 8.29 15.89
C VAL A 245 -26.01 9.35 15.50
N HIS A 246 -26.17 9.59 14.20
CA HIS A 246 -27.32 10.28 13.65
C HIS A 246 -27.91 9.42 12.54
N THR A 247 -29.22 9.52 12.34
CA THR A 247 -29.97 8.68 11.38
C THR A 247 -30.56 9.48 10.23
N ASN A 248 -30.51 10.81 10.31
CA ASN A 248 -31.06 11.70 9.30
C ASN A 248 -30.02 11.98 8.21
N ALA A 249 -30.24 11.44 7.01
CA ALA A 249 -29.39 11.67 5.85
C ALA A 249 -29.62 13.07 5.21
N GLY A 250 -30.75 13.73 5.46
CA GLY A 250 -31.12 14.98 4.78
C GLY A 250 -30.11 16.14 4.89
N PRO A 251 -29.43 16.36 6.04
CA PRO A 251 -28.33 17.34 6.12
C PRO A 251 -27.11 16.98 5.27
N LEU A 252 -26.84 15.69 5.09
CA LEU A 252 -25.74 15.19 4.25
C LEU A 252 -26.13 15.29 2.76
N GLU A 253 -27.37 14.91 2.41
CA GLU A 253 -27.91 15.03 1.04
C GLU A 253 -27.83 16.47 0.54
N ARG A 254 -28.37 17.43 1.30
CA ARG A 254 -28.31 18.87 0.95
C ARG A 254 -26.87 19.37 0.77
N MET A 255 -25.95 18.94 1.62
CA MET A 255 -24.55 19.32 1.48
C MET A 255 -23.91 18.74 0.22
N VAL A 256 -24.24 17.51 -0.14
CA VAL A 256 -23.76 16.91 -1.39
C VAL A 256 -24.37 17.61 -2.60
N GLU A 257 -25.65 17.99 -2.56
CA GLU A 257 -26.31 18.81 -3.58
C GLU A 257 -25.59 20.16 -3.77
N GLU A 258 -25.35 20.90 -2.69
CA GLU A 258 -24.60 22.18 -2.71
C GLU A 258 -23.19 22.00 -3.31
N ILE A 259 -22.46 20.93 -2.92
CA ILE A 259 -21.13 20.65 -3.48
C ILE A 259 -21.22 20.28 -4.97
N CYS A 260 -22.30 19.63 -5.42
CA CYS A 260 -22.51 19.35 -6.84
C CYS A 260 -22.79 20.62 -7.65
N GLU A 261 -23.52 21.59 -7.09
CA GLU A 261 -23.75 22.90 -7.72
C GLU A 261 -22.44 23.66 -7.93
N ASP A 262 -21.50 23.60 -6.97
CA ASP A 262 -20.15 24.17 -7.10
C ASP A 262 -19.33 23.57 -8.27
N VAL A 263 -19.69 22.38 -8.78
CA VAL A 263 -19.08 21.77 -9.98
C VAL A 263 -19.76 22.28 -11.26
N GLY A 264 -21.04 22.65 -11.20
CA GLY A 264 -21.87 23.07 -12.34
C GLY A 264 -21.66 24.52 -12.78
N GLU A 265 -21.03 25.37 -11.96
CA GLU A 265 -20.72 26.79 -12.27
C GLU A 265 -19.53 26.97 -13.23
N VAL A 266 -19.16 25.95 -14.02
CA VAL A 266 -18.18 26.10 -15.12
C VAL A 266 -18.87 26.79 -16.29
N SER A 267 -18.84 28.12 -16.27
CA SER A 267 -19.40 28.98 -17.32
C SER A 267 -18.88 28.59 -18.70
N THR A 268 -19.82 28.50 -19.64
CA THR A 268 -19.58 28.45 -21.08
C THR A 268 -18.62 29.55 -21.50
N ALA A 269 -17.68 29.18 -22.36
CA ALA A 269 -16.67 30.06 -22.94
C ALA A 269 -17.34 31.21 -23.71
N GLU A 270 -17.39 32.40 -23.09
CA GLU A 270 -17.51 33.69 -23.76
C GLU A 270 -17.43 34.78 -22.67
N GLU A 271 -16.24 35.34 -22.45
CA GLU A 271 -15.93 36.77 -22.47
C GLU A 271 -14.47 36.99 -22.02
N GLU A 272 -13.93 38.19 -22.19
CA GLU A 272 -12.51 38.40 -22.48
C GLU A 272 -11.67 38.89 -21.28
N GLU A 273 -10.43 38.39 -21.22
CA GLU A 273 -9.14 38.93 -20.69
C GLU A 273 -9.05 39.70 -19.34
N GLN A 274 -10.13 40.13 -18.69
CA GLN A 274 -10.15 40.52 -17.26
C GLN A 274 -10.52 39.33 -16.36
N GLN A 275 -10.65 38.15 -16.97
CA GLN A 275 -11.25 36.95 -16.39
C GLN A 275 -10.24 35.94 -15.86
N GLN A 276 -8.93 36.16 -15.94
CA GLN A 276 -7.97 35.11 -15.52
C GLN A 276 -7.97 34.85 -14.00
N GLU A 277 -8.08 35.88 -13.16
CA GLU A 277 -8.14 35.69 -11.70
C GLU A 277 -9.50 35.11 -11.26
N GLN A 278 -10.61 35.59 -11.84
CA GLN A 278 -11.95 35.07 -11.57
C GLN A 278 -12.12 33.64 -12.10
N GLN A 279 -11.59 33.32 -13.28
CA GLN A 279 -11.60 31.97 -13.84
C GLN A 279 -10.73 31.02 -13.01
N GLN A 280 -9.55 31.45 -12.53
CA GLN A 280 -8.74 30.64 -11.62
C GLN A 280 -9.45 30.35 -10.30
N GLU A 281 -10.19 31.32 -9.75
CA GLU A 281 -10.96 31.13 -8.53
C GLU A 281 -12.14 30.16 -8.75
N VAL A 282 -12.85 30.29 -9.86
CA VAL A 282 -13.94 29.37 -10.28
C VAL A 282 -13.40 27.96 -10.51
N ASP A 283 -12.31 27.81 -11.25
CA ASP A 283 -11.66 26.51 -11.49
C ASP A 283 -11.19 25.88 -10.18
N GLN A 284 -10.63 26.68 -9.26
CA GLN A 284 -10.19 26.20 -7.95
C GLN A 284 -11.37 25.77 -7.08
N ARG A 285 -12.51 26.46 -7.14
CA ARG A 285 -13.75 26.09 -6.44
C ARG A 285 -14.30 24.76 -6.98
N ALA A 286 -14.39 24.61 -8.30
CA ALA A 286 -14.82 23.36 -8.93
C ALA A 286 -13.90 22.17 -8.58
N GLN A 287 -12.57 22.38 -8.61
CA GLN A 287 -11.60 21.37 -8.20
C GLN A 287 -11.75 20.97 -6.72
N ASN A 288 -11.98 21.94 -5.84
CA ASN A 288 -12.22 21.69 -4.42
C ASN A 288 -13.51 20.89 -4.21
N ALA A 289 -14.58 21.22 -4.93
CA ALA A 289 -15.85 20.50 -4.91
C ALA A 289 -15.68 19.05 -5.38
N LEU A 290 -14.99 18.82 -6.50
CA LEU A 290 -14.65 17.48 -6.99
C LEU A 290 -13.86 16.67 -5.95
N ALA A 291 -12.90 17.30 -5.25
CA ALA A 291 -12.15 16.63 -4.18
C ALA A 291 -13.02 16.27 -2.95
N MET A 292 -14.02 17.09 -2.63
CA MET A 292 -15.02 16.81 -1.60
C MET A 292 -15.92 15.64 -2.03
N LEU A 293 -16.47 15.66 -3.24
CA LEU A 293 -17.30 14.59 -3.80
C LEU A 293 -16.54 13.26 -3.90
N ALA A 294 -15.29 13.28 -4.34
CA ALA A 294 -14.43 12.09 -4.36
C ALA A 294 -14.23 11.52 -2.94
N THR A 295 -14.16 12.38 -1.93
CA THR A 295 -14.06 11.96 -0.53
C THR A 295 -15.37 11.34 -0.04
N PHE A 296 -16.51 11.95 -0.37
CA PHE A 296 -17.83 11.40 -0.07
C PHE A 296 -18.02 10.03 -0.74
N ALA A 297 -17.81 9.95 -2.06
CA ALA A 297 -17.96 8.73 -2.84
C ALA A 297 -17.03 7.61 -2.38
N LYS A 298 -15.78 7.91 -2.00
CA LYS A 298 -14.84 6.90 -1.49
C LYS A 298 -15.32 6.25 -0.20
N HIS A 299 -16.01 7.00 0.64
CA HIS A 299 -16.21 6.64 2.05
C HIS A 299 -17.67 6.36 2.43
N GLY A 300 -18.62 6.89 1.67
CA GLY A 300 -20.04 6.54 1.70
C GLY A 300 -20.42 5.49 0.66
N ARG A 301 -19.45 4.92 -0.06
CA ARG A 301 -19.66 4.03 -1.20
C ARG A 301 -20.68 2.91 -0.96
N GLU A 302 -20.43 2.09 0.05
CA GLU A 302 -21.21 0.86 0.31
C GLU A 302 -22.47 1.17 1.11
N GLU A 303 -22.32 1.97 2.17
CA GLU A 303 -23.36 2.19 3.18
C GLU A 303 -24.35 3.32 2.81
N VAL A 304 -23.91 4.30 2.01
CA VAL A 304 -24.74 5.45 1.61
C VAL A 304 -25.16 5.33 0.14
N LEU A 305 -24.23 4.95 -0.74
CA LEU A 305 -24.48 4.88 -2.18
C LEU A 305 -24.90 3.47 -2.66
N GLY A 306 -24.80 2.44 -1.81
CA GLY A 306 -25.16 1.07 -2.18
C GLY A 306 -24.28 0.46 -3.29
N THR A 307 -23.11 1.03 -3.54
CA THR A 307 -22.18 0.56 -4.58
C THR A 307 -21.08 -0.29 -3.96
N PRO A 308 -20.80 -1.51 -4.47
CA PRO A 308 -19.70 -2.31 -3.95
C PRO A 308 -18.33 -1.68 -4.28
N SER A 309 -17.32 -1.91 -3.44
CA SER A 309 -15.93 -1.56 -3.77
C SER A 309 -15.52 -2.17 -5.11
N PRO A 310 -14.79 -1.45 -5.99
CA PRO A 310 -14.28 -2.05 -7.21
C PRO A 310 -13.27 -3.14 -6.81
N ALA A 311 -13.42 -4.32 -7.41
CA ALA A 311 -12.54 -5.47 -7.20
C ALA A 311 -11.10 -5.19 -7.66
#